data_AF-A0A353LTA7-F1
#
_entry.id   AF-A0A353LTA7-F1
#
_cell.length_a   1.000
_cell.length_b   1.000
_cell.length_c   1.000
_cell.angle_alpha   90.00
_cell.angle_beta   90.00
_cell.angle_gamma   90.00
#
_symmetry.space_group_name_H-M   'P 1'
#
loop_
_entity.id
_entity.type
_entity.pdbx_description
1 polymer ?
#
loop_
_entity_poly.entity_id
_entity_poly.type
_entity_poly.pdbx_seq_one_letter_code
_entity_poly.pdbx_strand_id
1 'polypeptide(L)' 'MTQSRQYQSIGVIGGGAFGTALGCAAVRAGRSVSLWARDRDIVAAINQDHENPHYLPGIALPDRLQAT' A
#
# COMPACT_ATOMS: atom_id res chain seq x y z
N MET A 1 15.05 9.42 -27.36
CA MET A 1 14.21 8.58 -26.49
C MET A 1 14.52 8.97 -25.05
N THR A 2 13.71 9.84 -24.45
CA THR A 2 13.90 10.23 -23.05
C THR A 2 13.67 8.99 -22.20
N GLN A 3 14.71 8.45 -21.56
CA GLN A 3 14.52 7.42 -20.56
C GLN A 3 13.68 8.05 -19.44
N SER A 4 12.39 7.72 -19.40
CA SER A 4 11.54 7.99 -18.25
C SER A 4 12.16 7.27 -17.07
N ARG A 5 12.70 8.03 -16.12
CA ARG A 5 13.27 7.48 -14.88
C ARG A 5 12.16 6.67 -14.21
N GLN A 6 12.29 5.35 -14.23
CA GLN A 6 11.29 4.49 -13.63
C GLN A 6 11.43 4.60 -12.11
N TYR A 7 10.46 5.25 -11.46
CA TYR A 7 10.40 5.29 -10.00
C TYR A 7 10.07 3.90 -9.49
N GLN A 8 11.07 3.20 -8.95
CA GLN A 8 10.90 1.83 -8.47
C GLN A 8 10.32 1.76 -7.05
N SER A 9 10.54 2.82 -6.26
CA SER A 9 10.02 2.96 -4.90
C SER A 9 8.96 4.05 -4.83
N ILE A 10 7.84 3.77 -4.18
CA ILE A 10 6.72 4.70 -4.01
C ILE A 10 6.37 4.78 -2.51
N GLY A 11 6.33 6.00 -1.99
CA GLY A 11 5.73 6.29 -0.68
C GLY A 11 4.29 6.76 -0.86
N VAL A 12 3.35 6.16 -0.11
CA VAL A 12 1.96 6.61 -0.06
C VAL A 12 1.67 7.12 1.34
N ILE A 13 1.35 8.40 1.48
CA ILE A 13 1.03 9.00 2.78
C ILE A 13 -0.48 9.01 2.97
N GLY A 14 -0.99 8.10 3.80
CA GLY A 14 -2.40 8.00 4.17
C GLY A 14 -2.97 6.59 3.97
N GLY A 15 -3.12 5.84 5.07
CA GLY A 15 -3.70 4.48 5.11
C GLY A 15 -5.23 4.41 5.01
N GLY A 16 -5.89 5.39 4.37
CA GLY A 16 -7.33 5.35 4.10
C GLY A 16 -7.67 4.43 2.91
N ALA A 17 -8.95 4.37 2.52
CA ALA A 17 -9.40 3.50 1.42
C ALA A 17 -8.63 3.76 0.11
N PHE A 18 -8.55 5.02 -0.32
CA PHE A 18 -7.86 5.36 -1.57
C PHE A 18 -6.35 5.16 -1.49
N GLY A 19 -5.70 5.54 -0.39
CA GLY A 19 -4.24 5.35 -0.25
C GLY A 19 -3.85 3.88 -0.21
N THR A 20 -4.65 3.05 0.45
CA THR A 20 -4.47 1.59 0.44
C THR A 20 -4.65 1.02 -0.98
N ALA A 21 -5.71 1.43 -1.69
CA ALA A 21 -5.96 1.01 -3.07
C ALA A 21 -4.85 1.47 -4.03
N LEU A 22 -4.35 2.69 -3.87
CA LEU A 22 -3.24 3.24 -4.65
C LEU A 22 -1.95 2.45 -4.40
N GLY A 23 -1.66 2.12 -3.13
CA GLY A 23 -0.54 1.25 -2.77
C GLY A 23 -0.65 -0.13 -3.44
N CYS A 24 -1.84 -0.74 -3.42
CA CYS A 24 -2.09 -2.01 -4.10
C CYS A 24 -1.85 -1.90 -5.61
N ALA A 25 -2.35 -0.86 -6.26
CA ALA A 25 -2.15 -0.63 -7.69
C ALA A 25 -0.66 -0.50 -8.04
N ALA A 26 0.10 0.25 -7.23
CA ALA A 26 1.54 0.41 -7.40
C ALA A 26 2.31 -0.91 -7.22
N VAL A 27 1.97 -1.73 -6.21
CA VAL A 27 2.56 -3.07 -6.02
C VAL A 27 2.27 -3.97 -7.21
N ARG A 28 1.03 -3.98 -7.71
CA ARG A 28 0.63 -4.76 -8.89
C ARG A 28 1.34 -4.30 -10.17
N ALA A 29 1.66 -3.02 -10.26
CA ALA A 29 2.49 -2.45 -11.34
C ALA A 29 4.00 -2.76 -11.17
N GLY A 30 4.39 -3.60 -10.20
CA GLY A 30 5.77 -4.04 -10.01
C GLY A 30 6.65 -3.09 -9.19
N ARG A 31 6.04 -2.16 -8.44
CA ARG A 31 6.77 -1.19 -7.60
C ARG A 31 6.91 -1.68 -6.17
N SER A 32 7.96 -1.23 -5.50
CA SER A 32 8.11 -1.36 -4.05
C SER A 32 7.35 -0.22 -3.38
N VAL A 33 6.46 -0.52 -2.43
CA VAL A 33 5.58 0.46 -1.80
C VAL A 33 5.76 0.48 -0.29
N SER A 34 5.86 1.67 0.27
CA SER A 34 5.71 1.92 1.71
C SER A 34 4.48 2.80 1.92
N LEU A 35 3.48 2.26 2.61
CA LEU A 35 2.22 2.94 2.93
C LEU A 35 2.30 3.48 4.35
N TRP A 36 2.38 4.79 4.51
CA TRP A 36 2.29 5.39 5.83
C TRP A 36 0.84 5.46 6.30
N ALA A 37 0.57 4.91 7.48
CA ALA A 37 -0.73 5.01 8.13
C ALA A 37 -0.58 5.55 9.55
N ARG A 38 -1.47 6.47 9.94
CA ARG A 38 -1.43 7.08 11.28
C ARG A 38 -1.79 6.09 12.39
N ASP A 39 -2.67 5.15 12.07
CA ASP A 39 -3.22 4.19 13.03
C ASP A 39 -2.39 2.91 13.02
N ARG A 40 -1.88 2.52 14.20
CA ARG A 40 -1.03 1.34 14.37
C ARG A 40 -1.79 0.04 14.15
N ASP A 41 -3.09 0.02 14.42
CA ASP A 41 -3.91 -1.19 14.22
C ASP A 41 -4.10 -1.45 12.73
N ILE A 42 -4.23 -0.39 11.92
CA ILE A 42 -4.24 -0.49 10.46
C ILE A 42 -2.88 -0.95 9.93
N VAL A 43 -1.77 -0.40 10.46
CA VAL A 43 -0.43 -0.87 10.09
C VAL A 43 -0.27 -2.35 10.38
N ALA A 44 -0.70 -2.81 11.55
CA ALA A 44 -0.63 -4.21 11.95
C ALA A 44 -1.49 -5.10 11.03
N ALA A 45 -2.75 -4.74 10.78
CA ALA A 45 -3.67 -5.50 9.94
C ALA A 45 -3.15 -5.62 8.50
N ILE A 46 -2.61 -4.54 7.92
CA ILE A 46 -2.06 -4.59 6.55
C ILE A 46 -0.82 -5.50 6.48
N ASN A 47 0.04 -5.47 7.50
CA ASN A 47 1.29 -6.21 7.49
C ASN A 47 1.13 -7.69 7.88
N GLN A 48 0.14 -8.02 8.72
CA GLN A 48 -0.05 -9.38 9.26
C GLN A 48 -1.18 -10.12 8.55
N ASP A 49 -2.31 -9.45 8.36
CA ASP A 49 -3.53 -10.05 7.82
C ASP A 49 -3.69 -9.77 6.33
N HIS A 50 -2.85 -8.88 5.77
CA HIS A 50 -2.95 -8.39 4.40
C HIS A 50 -4.36 -7.86 4.08
N GLU A 51 -4.94 -7.12 5.02
CA GLU A 51 -6.25 -6.47 4.90
C GLU A 51 -6.22 -5.06 5.52
N ASN A 52 -7.08 -4.15 5.03
CA ASN A 52 -7.41 -2.92 5.75
C ASN A 52 -8.87 -2.99 6.19
N PRO A 53 -9.17 -3.62 7.35
CA PRO A 53 -10.54 -3.95 7.73
C PRO A 53 -11.41 -2.71 7.99
N HIS A 54 -10.80 -1.57 8.30
CA HIS A 54 -11.53 -0.33 8.56
C HIS A 54 -11.99 0.38 7.27
N TYR A 55 -11.16 0.35 6.22
CA TYR A 55 -11.41 1.14 5.02
C TYR A 55 -11.73 0.30 3.77
N LEU A 56 -11.37 -0.98 3.76
CA LEU A 56 -11.59 -1.94 2.67
C LEU A 56 -11.92 -3.34 3.23
N PRO A 57 -13.00 -3.51 4.01
CA PRO A 57 -13.33 -4.78 4.65
C PRO A 57 -13.54 -5.90 3.63
N GLY A 58 -12.95 -7.07 3.90
CA GLY A 58 -13.03 -8.28 3.08
C GLY A 58 -12.19 -8.25 1.80
N ILE A 59 -11.36 -7.22 1.59
CA ILE A 59 -10.49 -7.12 0.41
C ILE A 59 -9.06 -7.53 0.79
N ALA A 60 -8.63 -8.68 0.24
CA ALA A 60 -7.24 -9.10 0.33
C ALA A 60 -6.30 -8.13 -0.41
N LEU A 61 -5.29 -7.65 0.30
CA LEU A 61 -4.22 -6.79 -0.19
C LEU A 61 -3.05 -7.65 -0.71
N PRO A 62 -2.22 -7.13 -1.63
CA PRO A 62 -1.03 -7.85 -2.07
C PRO A 62 -0.04 -8.04 -0.93
N ASP A 63 0.52 -9.25 -0.76
CA ASP A 63 1.50 -9.60 0.30
C ASP A 63 2.73 -8.67 0.35
N ARG A 64 3.06 -8.05 -0.79
CA ARG A 64 4.20 -7.12 -0.93
C ARG A 64 3.87 -5.68 -0.51
N LEU A 65 2.62 -5.36 -0.19
CA LEU A 65 2.26 -4.05 0.34
C LEU A 65 2.62 -4.01 1.83
N GLN A 66 3.51 -3.08 2.21
CA GLN A 66 3.88 -2.87 3.61
C GLN A 66 3.39 -1.52 4.10
N ALA A 67 2.90 -1.50 5.33
CA ALA A 67 2.52 -0.29 6.05
C ALA A 67 3.53 0.07 7.14
N THR A 68 3.69 1.37 7.42
CA THR A 68 4.54 1.92 8.48
C THR A 68 3.83 3.03 9.23
#